data_AF-A0A956DAI9-F1
#
_entry.id   AF-A0A956DAI9-F1
#
_cell.length_a   1.000
_cell.length_b   1.000
_cell.length_c   1.000
_cell.angle_alpha   90.00
_cell.angle_beta   90.00
_cell.angle_gamma   90.00
#
_symmetry.space_group_name_H-M   'P 1'
#
loop_
_entity.id
_entity.type
_entity.pdbx_description
1 polymer ?
#
loop_
_entity_poly.entity_id
_entity_poly.type
_entity_poly.pdbx_seq_one_letter_code
_entity_poly.pdbx_strand_id
1 'polypeptide(L)'
;MDAGWPEDAAVDAGSDAGFDAGVDSAVPIPDACVPSAETCDGFDQDCDGIIDEGTPAYDDDGDGFSEDAGDCDDSDASVNSEATETWYDGV
;
A
#
# COMPACT_ATOMS: atom_id res chain seq x y z
N MET A 1 14.65 43.57 -15.00
CA MET A 1 13.23 43.24 -15.24
C MET A 1 13.24 42.04 -16.15
N ASP A 2 13.57 40.89 -15.58
CA ASP A 2 13.41 39.61 -16.24
C ASP A 2 13.01 38.66 -15.12
N ALA A 3 11.80 38.14 -15.23
CA ALA A 3 11.08 37.40 -14.22
C ALA A 3 10.93 35.97 -14.71
N GLY A 4 11.15 35.01 -13.82
CA GLY A 4 10.64 33.65 -13.97
C GLY A 4 11.72 32.57 -13.97
N TRP A 5 12.18 32.19 -12.78
CA TRP A 5 12.34 30.77 -12.47
C TRP A 5 10.98 30.10 -12.67
N PRO A 6 10.89 28.98 -13.42
CA PRO A 6 11.22 27.69 -12.81
C PRO A 6 11.73 26.61 -13.80
N GLU A 7 12.86 25.99 -13.50
CA GLU A 7 13.17 24.66 -14.06
C GLU A 7 13.67 23.64 -13.03
N ASP A 8 13.74 24.01 -11.74
CA ASP A 8 13.99 23.09 -10.63
C ASP A 8 12.66 22.55 -10.07
N ALA A 9 11.77 22.08 -10.93
CA ALA A 9 10.64 21.26 -10.50
C ALA A 9 11.13 19.81 -10.38
N ALA A 10 11.43 19.43 -9.13
CA ALA A 10 11.56 18.07 -8.61
C ALA A 10 12.40 17.08 -9.42
N VAL A 11 13.59 16.80 -8.90
CA VAL A 11 14.25 15.51 -9.07
C VAL A 11 13.34 14.38 -8.55
N ASP A 12 12.95 13.49 -9.46
CA ASP A 12 12.87 12.03 -9.31
C ASP A 12 12.35 11.44 -7.97
N ALA A 13 11.11 10.96 -7.98
CA ALA A 13 10.73 9.60 -7.60
C ALA A 13 9.20 9.48 -7.70
N GLY A 14 8.73 8.61 -8.59
CA GLY A 14 7.31 8.31 -8.70
C GLY A 14 7.00 7.44 -9.91
N SER A 15 7.51 6.22 -9.89
CA SER A 15 7.01 5.14 -10.73
C SER A 15 5.79 4.53 -10.03
N ASP A 16 4.75 5.32 -9.76
CA ASP A 16 3.65 4.95 -8.86
C ASP A 16 2.34 5.65 -9.26
N ALA A 17 1.91 5.47 -10.50
CA ALA A 17 0.54 5.84 -10.90
C ALA A 17 -0.05 4.83 -11.88
N GLY A 18 0.09 3.55 -11.53
CA GLY A 18 -0.57 2.41 -12.16
C GLY A 18 0.00 1.14 -11.54
N PHE A 19 -0.77 0.17 -11.07
CA PHE A 19 -2.16 -0.22 -11.31
C PHE A 19 -2.64 -0.90 -10.01
N ASP A 20 -3.72 -0.40 -9.39
CA ASP A 20 -5.02 -1.10 -9.33
C ASP A 20 -4.89 -2.60 -9.03
N ALA A 21 -5.48 -3.01 -7.91
CA ALA A 21 -5.54 -4.38 -7.40
C ALA A 21 -5.60 -5.43 -8.53
N GLY A 22 -4.63 -6.34 -8.53
CA GLY A 22 -4.72 -7.64 -9.18
C GLY A 22 -4.74 -7.64 -10.71
N VAL A 23 -3.58 -7.49 -11.36
CA VAL A 23 -3.12 -8.38 -12.48
C VAL A 23 -1.64 -8.18 -12.83
N ASP A 24 -0.79 -7.65 -11.93
CA ASP A 24 0.66 -7.79 -12.17
C ASP A 24 1.01 -9.27 -12.08
N SER A 25 1.72 -9.74 -13.10
CA SER A 25 1.93 -11.15 -13.44
C SER A 25 2.89 -11.87 -12.47
N ALA A 26 2.94 -11.43 -11.20
CA ALA A 26 3.88 -11.81 -10.16
C ALA A 26 3.21 -12.28 -8.86
N VAL A 27 1.88 -12.46 -8.80
CA VAL A 27 1.20 -13.04 -7.63
C VAL A 27 1.78 -14.44 -7.37
N PRO A 28 2.54 -14.65 -6.28
CA PRO A 28 3.08 -15.96 -5.98
C PRO A 28 1.92 -16.83 -5.51
N ILE A 29 1.53 -17.75 -6.39
CA ILE A 29 0.48 -18.74 -6.13
C ILE A 29 1.09 -20.05 -5.62
N PRO A 30 0.50 -20.75 -4.64
CA PRO A 30 0.90 -22.10 -4.30
C PRO A 30 0.68 -23.05 -5.51
N ASP A 31 1.54 -24.07 -5.66
CA ASP A 31 1.71 -24.99 -6.81
C ASP A 31 0.39 -25.64 -7.34
N ALA A 32 -0.69 -25.58 -6.56
CA ALA A 32 -2.04 -25.84 -7.00
C ALA A 32 -3.00 -24.88 -6.29
N CYS A 33 -3.62 -23.98 -7.06
CA CYS A 33 -4.66 -23.09 -6.57
C CYS A 33 -5.87 -23.90 -6.07
N VAL A 34 -5.99 -24.01 -4.76
CA VAL A 34 -7.16 -24.54 -4.07
C VAL A 34 -7.52 -23.49 -3.03
N PRO A 35 -8.66 -22.79 -3.18
CA PRO A 35 -8.93 -21.62 -2.39
C PRO A 35 -9.00 -21.95 -0.91
N SER A 36 -8.22 -21.22 -0.13
CA SER A 36 -8.11 -21.31 1.32
C SER A 36 -8.05 -19.92 1.93
N ALA A 37 -8.23 -19.81 3.25
CA ALA A 37 -8.16 -18.48 3.90
C ALA A 37 -6.74 -17.93 3.82
N GLU A 38 -6.64 -16.62 3.61
CA GLU A 38 -5.38 -15.90 3.56
C GLU A 38 -4.61 -15.99 4.87
N THR A 39 -3.29 -15.94 4.74
CA THR A 39 -2.35 -15.90 5.84
C THR A 39 -1.22 -14.98 5.43
N CYS A 40 -0.79 -14.07 6.31
CA CYS A 40 0.36 -13.17 6.09
C CYS A 40 1.67 -13.95 5.81
N ASP A 41 1.81 -14.42 4.58
CA ASP A 41 2.96 -15.15 4.06
C ASP A 41 3.39 -14.65 2.68
N GLY A 42 2.68 -13.64 2.14
CA GLY A 42 2.96 -13.03 0.86
C GLY A 42 2.49 -13.87 -0.31
N PHE A 43 1.66 -14.90 -0.09
CA PHE A 43 1.07 -15.74 -1.13
C PHE A 43 -0.46 -15.57 -1.16
N ASP A 44 -1.00 -15.64 -2.38
CA ASP A 44 -2.43 -15.61 -2.64
C ASP A 44 -3.00 -17.04 -2.52
N GLN A 45 -3.64 -17.31 -1.38
CA GLN A 45 -4.07 -18.64 -0.97
C GLN A 45 -5.49 -18.97 -1.43
N ASP A 46 -6.27 -17.95 -1.78
CA ASP A 46 -7.60 -18.06 -2.33
C ASP A 46 -7.65 -17.91 -3.87
N CYS A 47 -6.53 -17.45 -4.45
CA CYS A 47 -6.27 -17.21 -5.87
C CYS A 47 -7.19 -16.18 -6.52
N ASP A 48 -7.65 -15.20 -5.75
CA ASP A 48 -8.50 -14.13 -6.27
C ASP A 48 -7.68 -12.99 -6.93
N GLY A 49 -6.35 -13.04 -6.79
CA GLY A 49 -5.40 -12.06 -7.32
C GLY A 49 -5.02 -10.97 -6.33
N ILE A 50 -5.46 -11.05 -5.08
CA ILE A 50 -5.13 -10.17 -3.97
C ILE A 50 -4.32 -10.98 -2.96
N ILE A 51 -3.15 -10.48 -2.59
CA ILE A 51 -2.26 -11.16 -1.65
C ILE A 51 -2.62 -10.73 -0.23
N ASP A 52 -2.72 -11.69 0.68
CA ASP A 52 -2.85 -11.48 2.12
C ASP A 52 -4.14 -10.70 2.51
N GLU A 53 -5.20 -10.74 1.68
CA GLU A 53 -6.47 -10.02 1.95
C GLU A 53 -7.11 -10.44 3.27
N GLY A 54 -7.68 -9.48 4.00
CA GLY A 54 -8.31 -9.76 5.30
C GLY A 54 -7.32 -10.20 6.37
N THR A 55 -6.02 -9.95 6.17
CA THR A 55 -4.95 -10.14 7.15
C THR A 55 -4.30 -8.79 7.49
N PRO A 56 -3.60 -8.66 8.64
CA PRO A 56 -2.89 -7.44 9.03
C PRO A 56 -1.77 -6.99 8.08
N ALA A 57 -1.43 -7.77 7.06
CA ALA A 57 -0.41 -7.41 6.08
C ALA A 57 -0.97 -6.71 4.83
N TYR A 58 -2.29 -6.77 4.64
CA TYR A 58 -2.96 -6.06 3.57
C TYR A 58 -3.12 -4.59 3.94
N ASP A 59 -2.88 -3.70 2.99
CA ASP A 59 -3.07 -2.25 3.12
C ASP A 59 -4.50 -1.94 2.65
N ASP A 60 -5.40 -1.78 3.61
CA ASP A 60 -6.85 -1.70 3.37
C ASP A 60 -7.26 -0.31 2.84
N ASP A 61 -6.49 0.74 3.13
CA ASP A 61 -6.79 2.12 2.72
C ASP A 61 -5.88 2.69 1.60
N GLY A 62 -4.81 1.98 1.27
CA GLY A 62 -3.94 2.22 0.13
C GLY A 62 -2.88 3.30 0.36
N ASP A 63 -2.46 3.54 1.60
CA ASP A 63 -1.47 4.57 1.94
C ASP A 63 -0.01 4.08 1.95
N GLY A 64 0.18 2.78 1.75
CA GLY A 64 1.47 2.10 1.76
C GLY A 64 1.86 1.48 3.11
N PHE A 65 1.00 1.56 4.12
CA PHE A 65 1.17 0.94 5.43
C PHE A 65 -0.02 0.02 5.75
N SER A 66 0.28 -1.16 6.28
CA SER A 66 -0.70 -2.08 6.84
C SER A 66 -0.58 -2.16 8.36
N GLU A 67 -1.51 -2.84 9.03
CA GLU A 67 -1.45 -3.06 10.48
C GLU A 67 -0.08 -3.61 10.95
N ASP A 68 0.50 -4.58 10.24
CA ASP A 68 1.82 -5.15 10.53
C ASP A 68 2.97 -4.19 10.19
N ALA A 69 2.75 -3.26 9.25
CA ALA A 69 3.70 -2.20 8.92
C ALA A 69 3.65 -1.01 9.89
N GLY A 70 2.71 -1.03 10.85
CA GLY A 70 2.57 -0.01 11.89
C GLY A 70 1.51 1.05 11.59
N ASP A 71 0.57 0.76 10.70
CA ASP A 71 -0.68 1.50 10.61
C ASP A 71 -1.55 1.22 11.86
N CYS A 72 -2.04 2.27 12.52
CA CYS A 72 -2.89 2.11 13.69
C CYS A 72 -4.39 2.22 13.39
N ASP A 73 -4.76 2.69 12.21
CA ASP A 73 -6.12 2.72 11.65
C ASP A 73 -6.06 2.45 10.14
N ASP A 74 -5.89 1.16 9.80
CA ASP A 74 -5.76 0.60 8.44
C ASP A 74 -7.09 0.67 7.67
N SER A 75 -7.64 1.87 7.62
CA SER A 75 -8.97 2.24 7.15
C SER A 75 -9.05 3.77 6.94
N ASP A 76 -8.08 4.53 7.45
CA ASP A 76 -7.87 5.95 7.20
C ASP A 76 -6.42 6.23 6.77
N ALA A 77 -6.24 6.38 5.45
CA ALA A 77 -4.96 6.68 4.78
C ALA A 77 -4.22 7.94 5.28
N SER A 78 -4.82 8.69 6.20
CA SER A 78 -4.20 9.83 6.89
C SER A 78 -3.49 9.43 8.19
N VAL A 79 -3.61 8.17 8.63
CA VAL A 79 -3.29 7.67 9.97
C VAL A 79 -2.28 6.54 9.89
N ASN A 80 -1.02 6.86 9.58
CA ASN A 80 0.05 5.87 9.55
C ASN A 80 1.30 6.34 10.28
N SER A 81 2.30 5.45 10.36
CA SER A 81 3.55 5.71 11.07
C SER A 81 4.44 6.81 10.45
N GLU A 82 4.27 7.10 9.15
CA GLU A 82 5.00 8.16 8.43
C GLU A 82 4.17 9.44 8.26
N ALA A 83 2.89 9.43 8.64
CA ALA A 83 2.03 10.60 8.63
C ALA A 83 2.65 11.70 9.51
N THR A 84 2.70 12.93 8.98
CA THR A 84 3.25 14.06 9.73
C THR A 84 2.37 14.32 10.94
N GLU A 85 2.93 14.11 12.14
CA GLU A 85 2.26 14.44 13.40
C GLU A 85 1.85 15.91 13.40
N THR A 86 0.58 16.16 13.13
CA THR A 86 -0.02 17.47 13.34
C THR A 86 -0.17 17.61 14.84
N TRP A 87 0.79 18.25 15.50
CA TRP A 87 0.80 18.43 16.95
C TRP A 87 -0.61 18.79 17.47
N TYR A 88 -1.18 17.93 18.33
CA TYR A 88 -2.43 18.12 19.08
C TYR A 88 -3.77 17.77 18.38
N ASP A 89 -3.96 16.58 17.83
CA ASP A 89 -5.31 16.07 17.44
C ASP A 89 -5.86 14.93 18.32
N GLY A 90 -5.04 14.27 19.13
CA GLY A 90 -5.53 13.40 20.21
C GLY A 90 -6.17 12.10 19.73
N VAL A 91 -5.59 11.48 18.71
CA VAL A 91 -5.75 10.05 18.40
C VAL A 91 -5.05 9.22 19.48
#